data_AF-A0A832GZ50-F1
#
_entry.id   AF-A0A832GZ50-F1
#
_cell.length_a   1.000
_cell.length_b   1.000
_cell.length_c   1.000
_cell.angle_alpha   90.00
_cell.angle_beta   90.00
_cell.angle_gamma   90.00
#
_symmetry.space_group_name_H-M   'P 1'
#
loop_
_entity.id
_entity.type
_entity.pdbx_description
1 polymer ?
#
loop_
_entity_poly.entity_id
_entity_poly.type
_entity_poly.pdbx_seq_one_letter_code
_entity_poly.pdbx_strand_id
1 'polypeptide(L)'
;MEVGRVVTVYGRSLLRFAAFEDKMHLLSRPGVYVKVESGGTWAYAMVISFNLLDELYRKSRIVEELEGYAELRPARNELVAMLVGVKEGGKVRKGVAELPRPGQKVYAASSEELAEIMGGGDIELGRLSSDPSVPFTLSIDMLCSRHFAVLAMTGAGKSNTIAVILASAMEKFPYSRVIVVDTHNEYVPLALKFPSVRVLTPAGRVSKLLESRYGVTPRKLEVPLWTLGFEDIAGLLRLDPSRATKQMMYLRNALQEVRRSRHPAATADDPIFFRAEELREAVARQGRGSRYGDRSLEDLLLKLDMLMENSELKYITAPRASDAVYESIREPEPLRSVEAYARIYSALLEPGITIFALGGLPSEAQASTASTILKSIWRLITASVMAGVPQPTLVIVEEAHNYAPQGRWSPAKDILERVAREGRKFGIGLGVVSQRPRELSQTLLAQCGTLIALRTANPRDQEYILSSMEDVMRETVEGLSSLATGEALVSGPAAPMPAIVKVHEFQSRFGVALGGKDIAWGEEWSRPPRPVNLAPFLVGEEVEETKTTEQTLEKFLS
;
A
#
# COMPACT_ATOMS: atom_id res chain seq x y z
N MET A 1 -3.34 3.96 -39.58
CA MET A 1 -2.57 4.82 -40.51
C MET A 1 -1.11 4.39 -40.48
N GLU A 2 -0.44 4.29 -41.64
CA GLU A 2 1.00 4.00 -41.71
C GLU A 2 1.79 5.22 -41.23
N VAL A 3 2.74 5.03 -40.33
CA VAL A 3 3.52 6.11 -39.69
C VAL A 3 5.02 5.96 -39.83
N GLY A 4 5.49 4.81 -40.32
CA GLY A 4 6.93 4.59 -40.47
C GLY A 4 7.33 3.19 -40.93
N ARG A 5 8.62 2.92 -40.79
CA ARG A 5 9.27 1.65 -41.15
C ARG A 5 10.18 1.17 -40.05
N VAL A 6 10.15 -0.13 -39.74
CA VAL A 6 11.09 -0.76 -38.82
C VAL A 6 12.51 -0.60 -39.36
N VAL A 7 13.41 -0.07 -38.56
CA VAL A 7 14.84 0.10 -38.88
C VAL A 7 15.62 -1.08 -38.32
N THR A 8 15.46 -1.34 -37.02
CA THR A 8 16.13 -2.44 -36.32
C THR A 8 15.25 -2.99 -35.20
N VAL A 9 15.49 -4.25 -34.83
CA VAL A 9 14.92 -4.86 -33.62
C VAL A 9 16.09 -5.31 -32.76
N TYR A 10 16.14 -4.83 -31.52
CA TYR A 10 17.17 -5.13 -30.54
C TYR A 10 16.63 -6.10 -29.48
N GLY A 11 17.35 -7.19 -29.26
CA GLY A 11 16.95 -8.22 -28.30
C GLY A 11 15.60 -8.83 -28.65
N ARG A 12 14.69 -8.90 -27.67
CA ARG A 12 13.35 -9.51 -27.82
C ARG A 12 12.19 -8.54 -27.67
N SER A 13 12.45 -7.27 -27.32
CA SER A 13 11.40 -6.34 -26.92
C SER A 13 11.57 -4.92 -27.48
N LEU A 14 12.73 -4.54 -28.01
CA LEU A 14 12.96 -3.17 -28.47
C LEU A 14 12.92 -3.10 -29.99
N LEU A 15 12.05 -2.26 -30.51
CA LEU A 15 11.91 -1.95 -31.92
C LEU A 15 12.39 -0.51 -32.12
N ARG A 16 13.21 -0.27 -33.13
CA ARG A 16 13.53 1.06 -33.62
C ARG A 16 12.86 1.24 -34.96
N PHE A 17 12.16 2.35 -35.17
CA PHE A 17 11.52 2.65 -36.44
C PHE A 17 11.75 4.10 -36.83
N ALA A 18 11.87 4.32 -38.14
CA ALA A 18 11.92 5.63 -38.74
C ALA A 18 10.48 6.10 -38.95
N ALA A 19 10.09 7.20 -38.29
CA ALA A 19 8.79 7.81 -38.46
C ALA A 19 8.80 8.82 -39.62
N PHE A 20 7.68 8.91 -40.32
CA PHE A 20 7.46 9.95 -41.32
C PHE A 20 7.30 11.31 -40.64
N GLU A 21 7.95 12.33 -41.18
CA GLU A 21 7.99 13.67 -40.61
C GLU A 21 6.60 14.29 -40.46
N ASP A 22 5.75 14.13 -41.48
CA ASP A 22 4.36 14.62 -41.47
C ASP A 22 3.48 13.90 -40.43
N LYS A 23 3.92 12.76 -39.91
CA LYS A 23 3.22 11.97 -38.87
C LYS A 23 3.78 12.16 -37.46
N MET A 24 4.83 12.95 -37.29
CA MET A 24 5.47 13.12 -35.98
C MET A 24 4.54 13.67 -34.90
N HIS A 25 3.56 14.51 -35.26
CA HIS A 25 2.56 15.04 -34.33
C HIS A 25 1.70 13.96 -33.67
N LEU A 26 1.57 12.77 -34.29
CA LEU A 26 0.85 11.62 -33.73
C LEU A 26 1.71 10.78 -32.77
N LEU A 27 3.04 10.90 -32.89
CA LEU A 27 4.00 10.01 -32.23
C LEU A 27 4.82 10.71 -31.16
N SER A 28 4.94 12.03 -31.18
CA SER A 28 5.86 12.84 -30.37
C SER A 28 5.58 12.88 -28.86
N ARG A 29 4.67 12.04 -28.36
CA ARG A 29 4.35 11.91 -26.94
C ARG A 29 4.80 10.54 -26.42
N PRO A 30 5.52 10.46 -25.28
CA PRO A 30 5.77 9.19 -24.62
C PRO A 30 4.46 8.44 -24.35
N GLY A 31 4.48 7.10 -24.47
CA GLY A 31 3.31 6.28 -24.21
C GLY A 31 2.26 6.25 -25.32
N VAL A 32 2.60 6.72 -26.52
CA VAL A 32 1.83 6.42 -27.74
C VAL A 32 2.06 4.97 -28.14
N TYR A 33 1.02 4.30 -28.65
CA TYR A 33 1.11 2.94 -29.16
C TYR A 33 1.16 2.90 -30.68
N VAL A 34 2.07 2.09 -31.18
CA VAL A 34 2.13 1.68 -32.59
C VAL A 34 1.88 0.18 -32.68
N LYS A 35 1.57 -0.29 -33.88
CA LYS A 35 1.43 -1.70 -34.20
C LYS A 35 2.18 -2.08 -35.47
N VAL A 36 2.64 -3.31 -35.50
CA VAL A 36 3.39 -3.92 -36.59
C VAL A 36 2.91 -5.35 -36.78
N GLU A 37 2.90 -5.81 -38.03
CA GLU A 37 2.47 -7.16 -38.36
C GLU A 37 3.53 -8.19 -37.96
N SER A 38 3.11 -9.22 -37.24
CA SER A 38 3.96 -10.27 -36.68
C SER A 38 3.17 -11.58 -36.64
N GLY A 39 3.67 -12.65 -37.27
CA GLY A 39 3.04 -13.97 -37.23
C GLY A 39 1.57 -14.01 -37.71
N GLY A 40 1.19 -13.15 -38.66
CA GLY A 40 -0.19 -13.05 -39.18
C GLY A 40 -1.17 -12.31 -38.27
N THR A 41 -0.68 -11.61 -37.24
CA THR A 41 -1.49 -10.78 -36.33
C THR A 41 -0.75 -9.47 -36.01
N TRP A 42 -1.36 -8.60 -35.18
CA TRP A 42 -0.81 -7.31 -34.78
C TRP A 42 -0.03 -7.44 -33.47
N ALA A 43 1.26 -7.10 -33.52
CA ALA A 43 2.05 -6.82 -32.33
C ALA A 43 1.96 -5.33 -32.00
N TYR A 44 1.67 -4.99 -30.74
CA TYR A 44 1.67 -3.62 -30.24
C TYR A 44 3.01 -3.29 -29.61
N ALA A 45 3.41 -2.02 -29.76
CA ALA A 45 4.58 -1.47 -29.10
C ALA A 45 4.29 -0.07 -28.57
N MET A 46 4.81 0.22 -27.37
CA MET A 46 4.72 1.52 -26.73
C MET A 46 5.96 2.34 -27.04
N VAL A 47 5.80 3.55 -27.57
CA VAL A 47 6.90 4.49 -27.80
C VAL A 47 7.46 4.98 -26.45
N ILE A 48 8.76 4.78 -26.26
CA ILE A 48 9.45 5.04 -24.98
C ILE A 48 10.60 6.04 -25.12
N SER A 49 11.18 6.21 -26.30
CA SER A 49 12.29 7.14 -26.53
C SER A 49 12.30 7.69 -27.95
N PHE A 50 12.86 8.89 -28.07
CA PHE A 50 12.89 9.70 -29.29
C PHE A 50 14.33 10.06 -29.63
N ASN A 51 14.75 9.78 -30.85
CA ASN A 51 15.99 10.27 -31.42
C ASN A 51 15.67 11.10 -32.66
N LEU A 52 15.48 12.40 -32.45
CA LEU A 52 15.14 13.36 -33.49
C LEU A 52 16.41 14.12 -33.87
N LEU A 53 16.84 13.95 -35.11
CA LEU A 53 18.06 14.57 -35.63
C LEU A 53 17.77 15.21 -36.98
N ASP A 54 18.24 16.44 -37.15
CA ASP A 54 18.37 17.05 -38.46
C ASP A 54 19.78 16.77 -39.00
N GLU A 55 19.89 16.01 -40.09
CA GLU A 55 21.19 15.59 -40.64
C GLU A 55 21.97 16.76 -41.25
N LEU A 56 21.32 17.86 -41.65
CA LEU A 56 22.00 19.05 -42.14
C LEU A 56 22.64 19.83 -40.99
N TYR A 57 21.90 20.07 -39.90
CA TYR A 57 22.48 20.72 -38.71
C TYR A 57 23.55 19.84 -38.05
N ARG A 58 23.45 18.51 -38.15
CA ARG A 58 24.49 17.61 -37.64
C ARG A 58 25.80 17.69 -38.44
N LYS A 59 25.72 17.86 -39.75
CA LYS A 59 26.89 17.88 -40.65
C LYS A 59 27.48 19.27 -40.85
N SER A 60 26.70 20.34 -40.67
CA SER A 60 27.18 21.72 -40.79
C SER A 60 27.74 22.24 -39.47
N ARG A 61 28.86 22.99 -39.55
CA ARG A 61 29.43 23.74 -38.40
C ARG A 61 28.86 25.15 -38.26
N ILE A 62 28.05 25.60 -39.21
CA ILE A 62 27.50 26.96 -39.28
C ILE A 62 25.99 26.85 -39.50
N VAL A 63 25.24 27.24 -38.47
CA VAL A 63 23.76 27.16 -38.40
C VAL A 63 23.12 28.17 -39.36
N GLU A 64 23.77 29.33 -39.54
CA GLU A 64 23.26 30.50 -40.28
C GLU A 64 23.19 30.28 -41.81
N GLU A 65 24.04 29.45 -42.39
CA GLU A 65 24.04 29.17 -43.84
C GLU A 65 22.91 28.21 -44.28
N LEU A 66 22.29 27.49 -43.33
CA LEU A 66 21.26 26.49 -43.60
C LEU A 66 19.83 27.03 -43.49
N GLU A 67 19.63 28.23 -42.96
CA GLU A 67 18.29 28.83 -42.79
C GLU A 67 17.59 29.09 -44.14
N GLY A 68 18.36 29.25 -45.23
CA GLY A 68 17.84 29.47 -46.59
C GLY A 68 17.39 28.22 -47.36
N TYR A 69 17.62 27.01 -46.83
CA TYR A 69 17.28 25.72 -47.47
C TYR A 69 16.18 24.98 -46.70
N ALA A 70 15.03 25.63 -46.49
CA ALA A 70 13.91 25.04 -45.73
C ALA A 70 13.35 23.75 -46.36
N GLU A 71 13.45 23.57 -47.68
CA GLU A 71 12.82 22.48 -48.42
C GLU A 71 13.66 21.19 -48.52
N LEU A 72 14.95 21.24 -48.19
CA LEU A 72 15.88 20.10 -48.32
C LEU A 72 16.43 19.68 -46.96
N ARG A 73 15.57 19.46 -45.96
CA ARG A 73 15.97 18.97 -44.63
C ARG A 73 15.74 17.46 -44.48
N PRO A 74 16.74 16.60 -44.78
CA PRO A 74 16.66 15.19 -44.43
C PRO A 74 16.64 15.04 -42.91
N ALA A 75 15.45 14.94 -42.33
CA ALA A 75 15.25 14.63 -40.93
C ALA A 75 15.38 13.12 -40.70
N ARG A 76 16.14 12.72 -39.69
CA ARG A 76 16.22 11.34 -39.19
C ARG A 76 15.42 11.26 -37.89
N ASN A 77 14.13 10.94 -38.04
CA ASN A 77 13.21 10.77 -36.93
C ASN A 77 13.14 9.29 -36.54
N GLU A 78 14.04 8.85 -35.68
CA GLU A 78 14.05 7.46 -35.20
C GLU A 78 13.45 7.38 -33.79
N LEU A 79 12.43 6.56 -33.64
CA LEU A 79 11.78 6.32 -32.35
C LEU A 79 12.11 4.91 -31.89
N VAL A 80 12.21 4.75 -30.57
CA VAL A 80 12.34 3.46 -29.92
C VAL A 80 11.01 3.13 -29.26
N ALA A 81 10.47 1.97 -29.60
CA ALA A 81 9.25 1.45 -29.04
C ALA A 81 9.46 0.05 -28.47
N MET A 82 8.85 -0.19 -27.33
CA MET A 82 8.88 -1.43 -26.57
C MET A 82 7.70 -2.30 -26.97
N LEU A 83 7.95 -3.48 -27.54
CA LEU A 83 6.94 -4.49 -27.84
C LEU A 83 6.28 -4.93 -26.52
N VAL A 84 4.96 -4.71 -26.44
CA VAL A 84 4.18 -5.03 -25.23
C VAL A 84 3.46 -6.37 -25.35
N GLY A 85 3.08 -6.77 -26.57
CA GLY A 85 2.41 -8.04 -26.81
C GLY A 85 1.71 -8.10 -28.16
N VAL A 86 0.97 -9.19 -28.38
CA VAL A 86 0.29 -9.52 -29.64
C VAL A 86 -1.22 -9.60 -29.42
N LYS A 87 -2.03 -9.13 -30.39
CA LYS A 87 -3.49 -9.27 -30.35
C LYS A 87 -3.88 -10.74 -30.53
N GLU A 88 -4.55 -11.30 -29.54
CA GLU A 88 -5.17 -12.63 -29.57
C GLU A 88 -6.56 -12.55 -28.92
N GLY A 89 -7.62 -12.85 -29.69
CA GLY A 89 -9.00 -12.91 -29.17
C GLY A 89 -9.50 -11.60 -28.52
N GLY A 90 -9.16 -10.44 -29.08
CA GLY A 90 -9.55 -9.13 -28.55
C GLY A 90 -8.71 -8.63 -27.36
N LYS A 91 -7.80 -9.46 -26.83
CA LYS A 91 -6.85 -9.09 -25.77
C LYS A 91 -5.44 -9.01 -26.32
N VAL A 92 -4.55 -8.36 -25.57
CA VAL A 92 -3.12 -8.38 -25.87
C VAL A 92 -2.44 -9.36 -24.93
N ARG A 93 -1.81 -10.39 -25.51
CA ARG A 93 -1.02 -11.35 -24.76
C ARG A 93 0.44 -10.92 -24.75
N LYS A 94 1.07 -10.96 -23.57
CA LYS A 94 2.51 -10.69 -23.44
C LYS A 94 3.34 -11.68 -24.27
N GLY A 95 4.42 -11.16 -24.84
CA GLY A 95 5.35 -11.92 -25.66
C GLY A 95 4.97 -11.87 -27.14
N VAL A 96 6.00 -11.90 -27.99
CA VAL A 96 5.85 -11.90 -29.45
C VAL A 96 6.54 -13.16 -29.97
N ALA A 97 5.78 -14.05 -30.62
CA ALA A 97 6.32 -15.32 -31.13
C ALA A 97 7.29 -15.11 -32.30
N GLU A 98 6.97 -14.16 -33.18
CA GLU A 98 7.82 -13.79 -34.33
C GLU A 98 8.18 -12.31 -34.27
N LEU A 99 9.46 -11.98 -34.13
CA LEU A 99 9.86 -10.58 -34.07
C LEU A 99 9.63 -9.85 -35.42
N PRO A 100 9.24 -8.57 -35.38
CA PRO A 100 9.16 -7.75 -36.58
C PRO A 100 10.50 -7.71 -37.33
N ARG A 101 10.44 -7.62 -38.66
CA ARG A 101 11.61 -7.56 -39.54
C ARG A 101 11.94 -6.12 -39.92
N PRO A 102 13.22 -5.76 -40.07
CA PRO A 102 13.61 -4.50 -40.71
C PRO A 102 12.89 -4.30 -42.05
N GLY A 103 12.46 -3.06 -42.32
CA GLY A 103 11.70 -2.68 -43.49
C GLY A 103 10.18 -2.89 -43.38
N GLN A 104 9.67 -3.58 -42.35
CA GLN A 104 8.22 -3.71 -42.16
C GLN A 104 7.55 -2.39 -41.86
N LYS A 105 6.27 -2.30 -42.23
CA LYS A 105 5.43 -1.12 -42.01
C LYS A 105 5.04 -1.00 -40.53
N VAL A 106 5.11 0.22 -40.00
CA VAL A 106 4.63 0.56 -38.65
C VAL A 106 3.38 1.41 -38.79
N TYR A 107 2.35 1.10 -38.00
CA TYR A 107 1.07 1.81 -38.01
C TYR A 107 0.79 2.41 -36.63
N ALA A 108 0.13 3.58 -36.58
CA ALA A 108 -0.44 4.06 -35.32
C ALA A 108 -1.61 3.16 -34.90
N ALA A 109 -1.70 2.85 -33.60
CA ALA A 109 -2.88 2.25 -33.01
C ALA A 109 -3.98 3.31 -32.89
N SER A 110 -5.23 2.97 -33.19
CA SER A 110 -6.34 3.92 -33.10
C SER A 110 -6.91 3.99 -31.69
N SER A 111 -7.55 5.10 -31.34
CA SER A 111 -8.18 5.31 -30.04
C SER A 111 -9.27 4.27 -29.77
N GLU A 112 -10.05 3.88 -30.78
CA GLU A 112 -11.11 2.88 -30.66
C GLU A 112 -10.52 1.49 -30.36
N GLU A 113 -9.45 1.12 -31.05
CA GLU A 113 -8.74 -0.14 -30.84
C GLU A 113 -8.07 -0.19 -29.46
N LEU A 114 -7.45 0.92 -29.04
CA LEU A 114 -6.87 1.01 -27.70
C LEU A 114 -7.94 1.01 -26.61
N ALA A 115 -9.11 1.62 -26.83
CA ALA A 115 -10.23 1.58 -25.89
C ALA A 115 -10.78 0.16 -25.70
N GLU A 116 -10.86 -0.64 -26.77
CA GLU A 116 -11.23 -2.06 -26.69
C GLU A 116 -10.25 -2.84 -25.79
N ILE A 117 -8.94 -2.61 -25.98
CA ILE A 117 -7.89 -3.34 -25.26
C ILE A 117 -7.74 -2.85 -23.81
N MET A 118 -7.57 -1.54 -23.62
CA MET A 118 -7.28 -0.91 -22.33
C MET A 118 -8.51 -0.77 -21.43
N GLY A 119 -9.71 -0.76 -22.02
CA GLY A 119 -11.00 -0.67 -21.33
C GLY A 119 -11.60 -2.02 -20.93
N GLY A 120 -11.01 -3.15 -21.34
CA GLY A 120 -11.57 -4.49 -21.14
C GLY A 120 -11.35 -5.13 -19.75
N GLY A 121 -10.77 -4.39 -18.80
CA GLY A 121 -10.51 -4.82 -17.43
C GLY A 121 -11.70 -4.59 -16.49
N ASP A 122 -11.43 -4.64 -15.19
CA ASP A 122 -12.49 -4.63 -14.19
C ASP A 122 -12.82 -3.25 -13.65
N ILE A 123 -11.82 -2.52 -13.18
CA ILE A 123 -11.98 -1.23 -12.51
C ILE A 123 -11.25 -0.15 -13.29
N GLU A 124 -11.90 0.98 -13.57
CA GLU A 124 -11.27 2.11 -14.28
C GLU A 124 -10.40 2.93 -13.33
N LEU A 125 -9.09 2.95 -13.58
CA LEU A 125 -8.12 3.75 -12.82
C LEU A 125 -8.03 5.18 -13.34
N GLY A 126 -8.13 5.36 -14.66
CA GLY A 126 -7.83 6.63 -15.31
C GLY A 126 -8.01 6.57 -16.82
N ARG A 127 -7.36 7.50 -17.52
CA ARG A 127 -7.28 7.58 -18.98
C ARG A 127 -5.83 7.51 -19.42
N LEU A 128 -5.55 7.09 -20.65
CA LEU A 128 -4.19 7.17 -21.17
C LEU A 128 -3.72 8.63 -21.18
N SER A 129 -2.49 8.89 -20.74
CA SER A 129 -1.91 10.24 -20.76
C SER A 129 -1.72 10.74 -22.20
N SER A 130 -1.34 9.84 -23.11
CA SER A 130 -1.17 10.13 -24.53
C SER A 130 -2.49 10.41 -25.26
N ASP A 131 -3.58 9.80 -24.81
CA ASP A 131 -4.92 9.92 -25.39
C ASP A 131 -6.04 9.87 -24.31
N PRO A 132 -6.56 11.03 -23.87
CA PRO A 132 -7.59 11.11 -22.84
C PRO A 132 -8.94 10.46 -23.20
N SER A 133 -9.18 10.11 -24.47
CA SER A 133 -10.41 9.41 -24.87
C SER A 133 -10.40 7.94 -24.46
N VAL A 134 -9.21 7.35 -24.28
CA VAL A 134 -9.03 5.91 -24.03
C VAL A 134 -9.08 5.61 -22.52
N PRO A 135 -10.07 4.86 -22.04
CA PRO A 135 -10.12 4.39 -20.64
C PRO A 135 -8.99 3.40 -20.36
N PHE A 136 -8.45 3.47 -19.15
CA PHE A 136 -7.49 2.50 -18.65
C PHE A 136 -8.06 1.79 -17.42
N THR A 137 -8.21 0.48 -17.55
CA THR A 137 -8.81 -0.40 -16.54
C THR A 137 -7.81 -1.42 -16.01
N LEU A 138 -8.03 -1.90 -14.80
CA LEU A 138 -7.23 -2.94 -14.16
C LEU A 138 -8.06 -4.20 -13.95
N SER A 139 -7.47 -5.38 -14.11
CA SER A 139 -8.08 -6.65 -13.70
C SER A 139 -7.98 -6.82 -12.19
N ILE A 140 -9.12 -7.00 -11.51
CA ILE A 140 -9.16 -7.14 -10.04
C ILE A 140 -8.54 -8.48 -9.62
N ASP A 141 -8.78 -9.54 -10.38
CA ASP A 141 -8.25 -10.87 -10.11
C ASP A 141 -6.72 -10.88 -10.17
N MET A 142 -6.15 -10.26 -11.20
CA MET A 142 -4.69 -10.17 -11.33
C MET A 142 -4.09 -9.20 -10.30
N LEU A 143 -4.75 -8.08 -10.00
CA LEU A 143 -4.29 -7.11 -9.00
C LEU A 143 -4.21 -7.75 -7.60
N CYS A 144 -5.23 -8.52 -7.21
CA CYS A 144 -5.27 -9.20 -5.92
C CYS A 144 -4.39 -10.45 -5.90
N SER A 145 -4.45 -11.32 -6.91
CA SER A 145 -3.76 -12.62 -6.89
C SER A 145 -2.25 -12.54 -7.14
N ARG A 146 -1.77 -11.47 -7.78
CA ARG A 146 -0.34 -11.23 -8.03
C ARG A 146 0.25 -10.14 -7.15
N HIS A 147 -0.54 -9.57 -6.25
CA HIS A 147 -0.16 -8.41 -5.44
C HIS A 147 0.22 -7.19 -6.31
N PHE A 148 0.27 -6.02 -5.69
CA PHE A 148 0.70 -4.82 -6.39
C PHE A 148 1.45 -3.85 -5.48
N ALA A 149 2.27 -3.01 -6.09
CA ALA A 149 3.00 -1.95 -5.41
C ALA A 149 2.60 -0.58 -5.99
N VAL A 150 2.31 0.38 -5.12
CA VAL A 150 2.14 1.79 -5.48
C VAL A 150 3.32 2.59 -4.92
N LEU A 151 4.18 3.06 -5.81
CA LEU A 151 5.44 3.72 -5.46
C LEU A 151 5.46 5.15 -6.00
N ALA A 152 5.82 6.13 -5.17
CA ALA A 152 5.96 7.51 -5.63
C ALA A 152 6.75 8.40 -4.68
N MET A 153 7.23 9.56 -5.13
CA MET A 153 7.61 10.64 -4.21
C MET A 153 6.40 11.27 -3.50
N THR A 154 6.64 12.00 -2.42
CA THR A 154 5.61 12.79 -1.71
C THR A 154 4.90 13.76 -2.67
N GLY A 155 3.57 13.88 -2.55
CA GLY A 155 2.78 14.80 -3.38
C GLY A 155 2.49 14.33 -4.81
N ALA A 156 2.97 13.15 -5.22
CA ALA A 156 2.75 12.65 -6.58
C ALA A 156 1.33 12.08 -6.83
N GLY A 157 0.59 11.73 -5.77
CA GLY A 157 -0.79 11.24 -5.85
C GLY A 157 -1.02 9.78 -5.39
N LYS A 158 -0.15 9.18 -4.55
CA LYS A 158 -0.31 7.78 -4.07
C LYS A 158 -1.69 7.50 -3.46
N SER A 159 -2.10 8.34 -2.51
CA SER A 159 -3.33 8.17 -1.74
C SER A 159 -4.56 8.37 -2.62
N ASN A 160 -4.48 9.29 -3.59
CA ASN A 160 -5.47 9.45 -4.65
C ASN A 160 -5.62 8.16 -5.47
N THR A 161 -4.50 7.59 -5.96
CA THR A 161 -4.49 6.34 -6.73
C THR A 161 -5.13 5.19 -5.96
N ILE A 162 -4.77 5.01 -4.69
CA ILE A 162 -5.37 3.98 -3.84
C ILE A 162 -6.86 4.23 -3.63
N ALA A 163 -7.27 5.46 -3.31
CA ALA A 163 -8.67 5.77 -3.11
C ALA A 163 -9.53 5.53 -4.37
N VAL A 164 -9.00 5.81 -5.57
CA VAL A 164 -9.68 5.50 -6.84
C VAL A 164 -9.82 3.99 -7.04
N ILE A 165 -8.78 3.20 -6.72
CA ILE A 165 -8.84 1.73 -6.78
C ILE A 165 -9.90 1.21 -5.81
N LEU A 166 -9.85 1.67 -4.55
CA LEU A 166 -10.78 1.27 -3.49
C LEU A 166 -12.23 1.60 -3.88
N ALA A 167 -12.51 2.83 -4.27
CA ALA A 167 -13.86 3.27 -4.62
C ALA A 167 -14.38 2.57 -5.89
N SER A 168 -13.55 2.42 -6.93
CA SER A 168 -13.94 1.68 -8.14
C SER A 168 -14.24 0.20 -7.85
N ALA A 169 -13.46 -0.41 -6.95
CA ALA A 169 -13.72 -1.78 -6.51
C ALA A 169 -15.04 -1.90 -5.72
N MET A 170 -15.36 -0.93 -4.86
CA MET A 170 -16.62 -0.92 -4.12
C MET A 170 -17.84 -0.73 -5.03
N GLU A 171 -17.76 0.17 -6.02
CA GLU A 171 -18.86 0.40 -6.97
C GLU A 171 -19.18 -0.85 -7.78
N LYS A 172 -18.16 -1.60 -8.20
CA LYS A 172 -18.32 -2.80 -9.02
C LYS A 172 -18.61 -4.07 -8.22
N PHE A 173 -18.00 -4.20 -7.03
CA PHE A 173 -18.03 -5.41 -6.21
C PHE A 173 -18.60 -5.10 -4.82
N PRO A 174 -19.93 -5.13 -4.64
CA PRO A 174 -20.60 -4.73 -3.39
C PRO A 174 -20.23 -5.60 -2.18
N TYR A 175 -19.74 -6.82 -2.43
CA TYR A 175 -19.28 -7.75 -1.39
C TYR A 175 -17.74 -7.85 -1.30
N SER A 176 -17.02 -6.89 -1.87
CA SER A 176 -15.56 -6.80 -1.72
C SER A 176 -15.18 -6.73 -0.24
N ARG A 177 -14.07 -7.36 0.12
CA ARG A 177 -13.48 -7.26 1.46
C ARG A 177 -12.11 -6.63 1.32
N VAL A 178 -11.97 -5.41 1.83
CA VAL A 178 -10.71 -4.69 1.78
C VAL A 178 -10.32 -4.25 3.18
N ILE A 179 -9.04 -4.42 3.49
CA ILE A 179 -8.46 -4.01 4.75
C ILE A 179 -7.38 -3.00 4.44
N VAL A 180 -7.43 -1.83 5.07
CA VAL A 180 -6.45 -0.75 4.88
C VAL A 180 -5.76 -0.49 6.20
N VAL A 181 -4.44 -0.71 6.26
CA VAL A 181 -3.59 -0.22 7.34
C VAL A 181 -3.18 1.20 6.98
N ASP A 182 -3.86 2.18 7.58
CA ASP A 182 -3.75 3.60 7.29
C ASP A 182 -2.85 4.27 8.34
N THR A 183 -1.66 4.69 7.92
CA THR A 183 -0.60 5.21 8.81
C THR A 183 -0.80 6.70 9.06
N HIS A 184 -1.44 7.41 8.14
CA HIS A 184 -1.61 8.87 8.20
C HIS A 184 -3.06 9.33 8.30
N ASN A 185 -4.01 8.39 8.36
CA ASN A 185 -5.45 8.62 8.44
C ASN A 185 -5.97 9.38 7.20
N GLU A 186 -5.44 9.09 6.02
CA GLU A 186 -5.78 9.77 4.76
C GLU A 186 -7.07 9.24 4.13
N TYR A 187 -7.41 7.98 4.41
CA TYR A 187 -8.53 7.28 3.78
C TYR A 187 -9.83 7.36 4.60
N VAL A 188 -9.77 7.88 5.83
CA VAL A 188 -10.93 8.05 6.72
C VAL A 188 -12.15 8.71 6.04
N PRO A 189 -11.99 9.76 5.20
CA PRO A 189 -13.12 10.37 4.51
C PRO A 189 -13.90 9.45 3.55
N LEU A 190 -13.36 8.28 3.15
CA LEU A 190 -14.11 7.29 2.38
C LEU A 190 -15.42 6.87 3.07
N ALA A 191 -15.45 6.90 4.41
CA ALA A 191 -16.64 6.60 5.21
C ALA A 191 -17.78 7.60 5.01
N LEU A 192 -17.49 8.83 4.57
CA LEU A 192 -18.52 9.82 4.23
C LEU A 192 -19.21 9.49 2.90
N LYS A 193 -18.52 8.78 2.00
CA LYS A 193 -19.04 8.40 0.69
C LYS A 193 -19.73 7.05 0.70
N PHE A 194 -19.15 6.07 1.40
CA PHE A 194 -19.55 4.67 1.32
C PHE A 194 -19.93 4.13 2.71
N PRO A 195 -21.21 3.79 2.96
CA PRO A 195 -21.67 3.28 4.26
C PRO A 195 -21.02 1.96 4.71
N SER A 196 -20.51 1.17 3.77
CA SER A 196 -19.80 -0.08 4.04
C SER A 196 -18.32 0.12 4.38
N VAL A 197 -17.84 1.36 4.46
CA VAL A 197 -16.51 1.67 5.01
C VAL A 197 -16.62 1.81 6.53
N ARG A 198 -15.80 1.04 7.25
CA ARG A 198 -15.68 1.09 8.70
C ARG A 198 -14.30 1.61 9.05
N VAL A 199 -14.24 2.61 9.93
CA VAL A 199 -12.98 3.15 10.46
C VAL A 199 -12.82 2.63 11.87
N LEU A 200 -11.68 2.01 12.17
CA LEU A 200 -11.32 1.52 13.49
C LEU A 200 -10.07 2.24 13.97
N THR A 201 -10.09 2.72 15.20
CA THR A 201 -8.94 3.38 15.85
C THR A 201 -9.01 3.17 17.37
N PRO A 202 -7.89 3.20 18.10
CA PRO A 202 -7.95 3.20 19.57
C PRO A 202 -8.78 4.37 20.10
N ALA A 203 -9.50 4.12 21.19
CA ALA A 203 -10.24 5.17 21.89
C ALA A 203 -9.31 6.27 22.42
N GLY A 204 -9.89 7.39 22.84
CA GLY A 204 -9.15 8.53 23.38
C GLY A 204 -8.77 9.55 22.32
N ARG A 205 -7.54 10.10 22.42
CA ARG A 205 -7.09 11.26 21.64
C ARG A 205 -7.23 11.08 20.13
N VAL A 206 -6.82 9.93 19.59
CA VAL A 206 -6.83 9.68 18.14
C VAL A 206 -8.27 9.64 17.61
N SER A 207 -9.17 8.94 18.29
CA SER A 207 -10.61 8.91 17.96
C SER A 207 -11.23 10.30 17.89
N LYS A 208 -11.02 11.13 18.93
CA LYS A 208 -11.52 12.51 18.98
C LYS A 208 -10.97 13.39 17.86
N LEU A 209 -9.69 13.19 17.50
CA LEU A 209 -9.05 13.90 16.40
C LEU A 209 -9.69 13.53 15.05
N LEU A 210 -9.99 12.25 14.81
CA LEU A 210 -10.65 11.82 13.57
C LEU A 210 -12.07 12.38 13.45
N GLU A 211 -12.84 12.35 14.54
CA GLU A 211 -14.19 12.93 14.59
C GLU A 211 -14.14 14.43 14.31
N SER A 212 -13.27 15.16 15.01
CA SER A 212 -13.14 16.62 14.83
C SER A 212 -12.62 17.00 13.45
N ARG A 213 -11.75 16.19 12.84
CA ARG A 213 -11.11 16.52 11.56
C ARG A 213 -11.96 16.14 10.36
N TYR A 214 -12.66 15.01 10.44
CA TYR A 214 -13.35 14.42 9.28
C TYR A 214 -14.86 14.25 9.47
N GLY A 215 -15.41 14.48 10.66
CA GLY A 215 -16.83 14.25 10.94
C GLY A 215 -17.23 12.77 10.89
N VAL A 216 -16.26 11.86 11.05
CA VAL A 216 -16.45 10.41 11.04
C VAL A 216 -16.27 9.89 12.46
N THR A 217 -17.29 9.25 13.02
CA THR A 217 -17.20 8.54 14.31
C THR A 217 -16.61 7.15 14.09
N PRO A 218 -15.35 6.89 14.50
CA PRO A 218 -14.74 5.60 14.32
C PRO A 218 -15.28 4.58 15.32
N ARG A 219 -15.21 3.30 14.97
CA ARG A 219 -15.44 2.20 15.90
C ARG A 219 -14.19 2.00 16.76
N LYS A 220 -14.39 1.60 18.01
CA LYS A 220 -13.29 1.29 18.92
C LYS A 220 -12.49 0.09 18.41
N LEU A 221 -11.18 0.29 18.24
CA LEU A 221 -10.22 -0.79 18.03
C LEU A 221 -9.73 -1.29 19.38
N GLU A 222 -9.79 -2.61 19.59
CA GLU A 222 -9.09 -3.30 20.68
C GLU A 222 -8.30 -4.47 20.09
N VAL A 223 -7.06 -4.63 20.54
CA VAL A 223 -6.11 -5.66 20.06
C VAL A 223 -5.53 -6.31 21.32
N PRO A 224 -6.27 -7.21 21.98
CA PRO A 224 -5.94 -7.62 23.34
C PRO A 224 -4.56 -8.26 23.45
N LEU A 225 -3.81 -7.94 24.50
CA LEU A 225 -2.44 -8.43 24.72
C LEU A 225 -2.32 -9.95 24.56
N TRP A 226 -3.32 -10.71 25.02
CA TRP A 226 -3.32 -12.16 24.95
C TRP A 226 -3.42 -12.74 23.53
N THR A 227 -3.86 -11.93 22.56
CA THR A 227 -3.96 -12.29 21.13
C THR A 227 -2.66 -12.03 20.35
N LEU A 228 -1.72 -11.28 20.92
CA LEU A 228 -0.44 -10.95 20.28
C LEU A 228 0.50 -12.16 20.31
N GLY A 229 1.28 -12.34 19.24
CA GLY A 229 2.38 -13.30 19.23
C GLY A 229 3.59 -12.81 20.01
N PHE A 230 4.58 -13.68 20.19
CA PHE A 230 5.83 -13.35 20.89
C PHE A 230 6.54 -12.13 20.29
N GLU A 231 6.69 -12.11 18.97
CA GLU A 231 7.36 -11.01 18.25
C GLU A 231 6.58 -9.70 18.33
N ASP A 232 5.25 -9.75 18.44
CA ASP A 232 4.39 -8.56 18.51
C ASP A 232 4.56 -7.86 19.87
N ILE A 233 4.59 -8.64 20.95
CA ILE A 233 4.84 -8.14 22.31
C ILE A 233 6.29 -7.65 22.45
N ALA A 234 7.25 -8.38 21.88
CA ALA A 234 8.64 -7.92 21.79
C ALA A 234 8.74 -6.56 21.08
N GLY A 235 7.96 -6.35 20.02
CA GLY A 235 7.90 -5.09 19.28
C GLY A 235 7.40 -3.93 20.11
N LEU A 236 6.31 -4.13 20.85
CA LEU A 236 5.78 -3.14 21.78
C LEU A 236 6.80 -2.76 22.87
N LEU A 237 7.58 -3.73 23.33
CA LEU A 237 8.62 -3.56 24.34
C LEU A 237 9.97 -3.10 23.75
N ARG A 238 10.05 -2.83 22.45
CA ARG A 238 11.28 -2.41 21.74
C ARG A 238 12.45 -3.38 21.93
N LEU A 239 12.16 -4.68 21.90
CA LEU A 239 13.15 -5.75 22.07
C LEU A 239 13.62 -6.24 20.69
N ASP A 240 14.72 -5.65 20.20
CA ASP A 240 15.36 -6.11 18.97
C ASP A 240 16.00 -7.50 19.21
N PRO A 241 15.62 -8.55 18.45
CA PRO A 241 16.16 -9.90 18.62
C PRO A 241 17.69 -9.97 18.54
N SER A 242 18.34 -9.06 17.80
CA SER A 242 19.79 -9.00 17.67
C SER A 242 20.52 -8.40 18.88
N ARG A 243 19.80 -7.70 19.76
CA ARG A 243 20.36 -6.95 20.90
C ARG A 243 19.83 -7.41 22.27
N ALA A 244 18.61 -7.94 22.32
CA ALA A 244 17.86 -8.19 23.55
C ALA A 244 17.68 -9.68 23.87
N THR A 245 18.64 -10.54 23.52
CA THR A 245 18.50 -12.02 23.56
C THR A 245 18.02 -12.58 24.91
N LYS A 246 18.57 -12.11 26.04
CA LYS A 246 18.14 -12.53 27.38
C LYS A 246 16.71 -12.09 27.71
N GLN A 247 16.35 -10.86 27.36
CA GLN A 247 15.01 -10.32 27.60
C GLN A 247 13.96 -11.07 26.78
N MET A 248 14.32 -11.38 25.53
CA MET A 248 13.53 -12.21 24.63
C MET A 248 13.31 -13.62 25.20
N MET A 249 14.33 -14.22 25.81
CA MET A 249 14.20 -15.50 26.50
C MET A 249 13.23 -15.41 27.69
N TYR A 250 13.40 -14.41 28.57
CA TYR A 250 12.51 -14.21 29.73
C TYR A 250 11.06 -13.97 29.31
N LEU A 251 10.84 -13.13 28.30
CA LEU A 251 9.51 -12.86 27.74
C LEU A 251 8.88 -14.12 27.15
N ARG A 252 9.62 -14.89 26.36
CA ARG A 252 9.14 -16.13 25.74
C ARG A 252 8.71 -17.15 26.79
N ASN A 253 9.53 -17.34 27.83
CA ASN A 253 9.23 -18.25 28.93
C ASN A 253 7.98 -17.80 29.70
N ALA A 254 7.87 -16.51 30.02
CA ALA A 254 6.71 -15.96 30.72
C ALA A 254 5.42 -16.13 29.91
N LEU A 255 5.46 -15.88 28.59
CA LEU A 255 4.31 -16.08 27.71
C LEU A 255 3.89 -17.55 27.62
N GLN A 256 4.85 -18.47 27.53
CA GLN A 256 4.54 -19.90 27.58
C GLN A 256 3.94 -20.28 28.93
N GLU A 257 4.47 -19.76 30.05
CA GLU A 257 3.95 -20.04 31.39
C GLU A 257 2.50 -19.60 31.55
N VAL A 258 2.18 -18.34 31.25
CA VAL A 258 0.81 -17.81 31.43
C VAL A 258 -0.20 -18.52 30.53
N ARG A 259 0.19 -18.88 29.30
CA ARG A 259 -0.70 -19.61 28.39
C ARG A 259 -0.86 -21.07 28.77
N ARG A 260 0.21 -21.74 29.20
CA ARG A 260 0.16 -23.14 29.65
C ARG A 260 -0.59 -23.34 30.96
N SER A 261 -0.68 -22.30 31.78
CA SER A 261 -1.55 -22.30 32.97
C SER A 261 -3.02 -22.56 32.64
N ARG A 262 -3.46 -22.16 31.43
CA ARG A 262 -4.83 -22.36 30.93
C ARG A 262 -4.94 -23.50 29.91
N HIS A 263 -3.91 -23.72 29.09
CA HIS A 263 -3.88 -24.79 28.11
C HIS A 263 -2.46 -25.40 27.99
N PRO A 264 -2.19 -26.60 28.55
CA PRO A 264 -0.83 -27.14 28.66
C PRO A 264 -0.03 -27.27 27.35
N ALA A 265 -0.70 -27.44 26.21
CA ALA A 265 -0.05 -27.54 24.90
C ALA A 265 0.22 -26.18 24.22
N ALA A 266 -0.16 -25.06 24.84
CA ALA A 266 0.00 -23.73 24.28
C ALA A 266 1.47 -23.34 24.06
N THR A 267 1.68 -22.58 23.00
CA THR A 267 2.94 -21.95 22.61
C THR A 267 2.97 -20.46 22.94
N ALA A 268 4.11 -19.81 22.70
CA ALA A 268 4.28 -18.36 22.87
C ALA A 268 3.55 -17.54 21.79
N ASP A 269 2.83 -18.18 20.85
CA ASP A 269 2.10 -17.51 19.76
C ASP A 269 0.60 -17.87 19.72
N ASP A 270 0.13 -18.80 20.56
CA ASP A 270 -1.28 -19.17 20.61
C ASP A 270 -2.14 -18.11 21.32
N PRO A 271 -3.33 -17.74 20.79
CA PRO A 271 -4.20 -16.74 21.39
C PRO A 271 -4.97 -17.32 22.59
N ILE A 272 -4.26 -17.67 23.66
CA ILE A 272 -4.82 -18.12 24.93
C ILE A 272 -4.88 -16.94 25.89
N PHE A 273 -6.04 -16.72 26.48
CA PHE A 273 -6.32 -15.57 27.34
C PHE A 273 -5.30 -15.45 28.50
N PHE A 274 -4.89 -14.22 28.82
CA PHE A 274 -4.19 -13.84 30.04
C PHE A 274 -4.29 -12.32 30.21
N ARG A 275 -4.19 -11.82 31.44
CA ARG A 275 -4.12 -10.39 31.75
C ARG A 275 -2.68 -9.88 31.78
N ALA A 276 -2.48 -8.59 31.54
CA ALA A 276 -1.14 -7.99 31.52
C ALA A 276 -0.38 -8.20 32.84
N GLU A 277 -1.10 -8.14 33.96
CA GLU A 277 -0.57 -8.40 35.31
C GLU A 277 -0.02 -9.82 35.43
N GLU A 278 -0.72 -10.82 34.87
CA GLU A 278 -0.29 -12.22 34.90
C GLU A 278 1.04 -12.41 34.15
N LEU A 279 1.20 -11.74 33.00
CA LEU A 279 2.44 -11.77 32.23
C LEU A 279 3.59 -11.12 33.00
N ARG A 280 3.35 -9.94 33.59
CA ARG A 280 4.32 -9.21 34.40
C ARG A 280 4.77 -10.04 35.61
N GLU A 281 3.84 -10.70 36.30
CA GLU A 281 4.14 -11.60 37.40
C GLU A 281 4.94 -12.83 36.97
N ALA A 282 4.62 -13.43 35.82
CA ALA A 282 5.38 -14.56 35.27
C ALA A 282 6.82 -14.17 34.93
N VAL A 283 7.06 -12.96 34.43
CA VAL A 283 8.42 -12.43 34.28
C VAL A 283 9.09 -12.27 35.66
N ALA A 284 8.42 -11.66 36.63
CA ALA A 284 8.99 -11.42 37.96
C ALA A 284 9.35 -12.72 38.70
N ARG A 285 8.58 -13.80 38.52
CA ARG A 285 8.87 -15.12 39.11
C ARG A 285 10.21 -15.70 38.62
N GLN A 286 10.63 -15.42 37.39
CA GLN A 286 11.89 -15.95 36.85
C GLN A 286 13.14 -15.40 37.58
N GLY A 287 13.01 -14.28 38.31
CA GLY A 287 14.09 -13.74 39.15
C GLY A 287 14.16 -14.32 40.57
N ARG A 288 13.12 -15.04 41.02
CA ARG A 288 13.01 -15.59 42.39
C ARG A 288 13.95 -16.80 42.54
N GLY A 289 15.21 -16.53 42.86
CA GLY A 289 16.25 -17.55 43.03
C GLY A 289 17.64 -17.11 42.59
N SER A 290 17.76 -15.98 41.88
CA SER A 290 19.06 -15.42 41.53
C SER A 290 19.67 -14.69 42.73
N ARG A 291 20.87 -15.10 43.15
CA ARG A 291 21.65 -14.44 44.23
C ARG A 291 22.12 -13.03 43.86
N TYR A 292 22.14 -12.70 42.57
CA TYR A 292 22.48 -11.40 42.01
C TYR A 292 21.35 -10.97 41.07
N GLY A 293 20.85 -9.73 41.16
CA GLY A 293 19.79 -9.24 40.25
C GLY A 293 20.23 -9.32 38.78
N ASP A 294 19.36 -9.83 37.90
CA ASP A 294 19.59 -9.80 36.45
C ASP A 294 19.05 -8.50 35.88
N ARG A 295 19.95 -7.58 35.51
CA ARG A 295 19.60 -6.29 34.90
C ARG A 295 18.69 -6.42 33.66
N SER A 296 18.82 -7.51 32.90
CA SER A 296 18.00 -7.75 31.70
C SER A 296 16.55 -8.03 32.08
N LEU A 297 16.35 -8.75 33.18
CA LEU A 297 15.04 -9.05 33.75
C LEU A 297 14.42 -7.79 34.37
N GLU A 298 15.20 -7.01 35.12
CA GLU A 298 14.78 -5.73 35.70
C GLU A 298 14.35 -4.73 34.62
N ASP A 299 15.14 -4.58 33.55
CA ASP A 299 14.78 -3.72 32.40
C ASP A 299 13.52 -4.23 31.67
N LEU A 300 13.33 -5.55 31.57
CA LEU A 300 12.12 -6.12 30.98
C LEU A 300 10.87 -5.82 31.83
N LEU A 301 10.98 -5.95 33.16
CA LEU A 301 9.90 -5.60 34.09
C LEU A 301 9.55 -4.12 34.01
N LEU A 302 10.55 -3.24 33.99
CA LEU A 302 10.35 -1.80 33.82
C LEU A 302 9.60 -1.49 32.52
N LYS A 303 9.99 -2.12 31.40
CA LYS A 303 9.30 -1.94 30.11
C LYS A 303 7.86 -2.43 30.13
N LEU A 304 7.57 -3.54 30.83
CA LEU A 304 6.19 -4.04 31.00
C LEU A 304 5.37 -3.08 31.86
N ASP A 305 5.93 -2.55 32.94
CA ASP A 305 5.26 -1.57 33.79
C ASP A 305 4.95 -0.29 33.00
N MET A 306 5.92 0.24 32.23
CA MET A 306 5.71 1.38 31.33
C MET A 306 4.66 1.11 30.24
N LEU A 307 4.60 -0.11 29.70
CA LEU A 307 3.59 -0.51 28.72
C LEU A 307 2.19 -0.48 29.32
N MET A 308 2.03 -0.99 30.55
CA MET A 308 0.76 -1.05 31.26
C MET A 308 0.27 0.33 31.72
N GLU A 309 1.18 1.22 32.11
CA GLU A 309 0.87 2.60 32.51
C GLU A 309 0.54 3.52 31.32
N ASN A 310 0.92 3.13 30.09
CA ASN A 310 0.69 3.95 28.91
C ASN A 310 -0.81 3.98 28.53
N SER A 311 -1.45 5.13 28.77
CA SER A 311 -2.85 5.38 28.43
C SER A 311 -3.18 5.17 26.94
N GLU A 312 -2.26 5.48 26.02
CA GLU A 312 -2.46 5.31 24.57
C GLU A 312 -2.47 3.83 24.16
N LEU A 313 -2.00 2.92 25.01
CA LEU A 313 -1.91 1.48 24.75
C LEU A 313 -2.93 0.65 25.52
N LYS A 314 -3.89 1.30 26.21
CA LYS A 314 -4.98 0.60 26.93
C LYS A 314 -5.85 -0.27 26.01
N TYR A 315 -5.92 0.03 24.71
CA TYR A 315 -6.60 -0.84 23.74
C TYR A 315 -5.93 -2.21 23.55
N ILE A 316 -4.69 -2.37 24.03
CA ILE A 316 -3.94 -3.63 24.08
C ILE A 316 -3.92 -4.18 25.50
N THR A 317 -3.54 -3.35 26.49
CA THR A 317 -3.26 -3.80 27.86
C THR A 317 -4.51 -3.91 28.74
N ALA A 318 -5.58 -3.16 28.45
CA ALA A 318 -6.85 -3.17 29.18
C ALA A 318 -8.08 -3.14 28.23
N PRO A 319 -8.24 -4.14 27.34
CA PRO A 319 -9.25 -4.17 26.29
C PRO A 319 -10.62 -4.61 26.82
N ARG A 320 -11.30 -3.72 27.56
CA ARG A 320 -12.52 -4.03 28.31
C ARG A 320 -13.62 -4.70 27.46
N ALA A 321 -13.81 -4.29 26.21
CA ALA A 321 -14.88 -4.86 25.37
C ALA A 321 -14.54 -6.30 24.95
N SER A 322 -13.27 -6.54 24.62
CA SER A 322 -12.75 -7.84 24.24
C SER A 322 -12.70 -8.81 25.42
N ASP A 323 -12.36 -8.32 26.61
CA ASP A 323 -12.40 -9.10 27.85
C ASP A 323 -13.85 -9.53 28.17
N ALA A 324 -14.82 -8.63 27.98
CA ALA A 324 -16.23 -8.96 28.14
C ALA A 324 -16.69 -10.05 27.13
N VAL A 325 -16.18 -10.03 25.89
CA VAL A 325 -16.44 -11.11 24.92
C VAL A 325 -15.92 -12.45 25.44
N TYR A 326 -14.68 -12.51 25.93
CA TYR A 326 -14.11 -13.73 26.52
C TYR A 326 -14.91 -14.19 27.76
N GLU A 327 -15.30 -13.27 28.63
CA GLU A 327 -16.05 -13.55 29.86
C GLU A 327 -17.45 -14.10 29.56
N SER A 328 -18.07 -13.69 28.45
CA SER A 328 -19.40 -14.16 28.02
C SER A 328 -19.42 -15.62 27.54
N ILE A 329 -18.28 -16.16 27.09
CA ILE A 329 -18.19 -17.52 26.51
C ILE A 329 -18.01 -18.54 27.64
N ARG A 330 -18.77 -19.64 27.56
CA ARG A 330 -18.84 -20.70 28.60
C ARG A 330 -18.13 -22.00 28.22
N GLU A 331 -17.44 -22.03 27.08
CA GLU A 331 -16.62 -23.16 26.64
C GLU A 331 -15.38 -23.36 27.54
N PRO A 332 -14.82 -24.58 27.61
CA PRO A 332 -13.53 -24.82 28.26
C PRO A 332 -12.36 -24.28 27.41
N GLU A 333 -11.18 -24.13 28.03
CA GLU A 333 -9.96 -23.83 27.28
C GLU A 333 -9.51 -25.04 26.44
N PRO A 334 -9.02 -24.84 25.20
CA PRO A 334 -8.69 -23.56 24.58
C PRO A 334 -9.85 -22.94 23.76
N LEU A 335 -11.00 -23.62 23.65
CA LEU A 335 -12.12 -23.19 22.80
C LEU A 335 -12.65 -21.82 23.22
N ARG A 336 -12.69 -21.54 24.52
CA ARG A 336 -13.07 -20.22 25.05
C ARG A 336 -12.24 -19.09 24.46
N SER A 337 -10.91 -19.19 24.57
CA SER A 337 -10.00 -18.17 24.05
C SER A 337 -10.07 -18.09 22.52
N VAL A 338 -10.14 -19.23 21.83
CA VAL A 338 -10.18 -19.29 20.36
C VAL A 338 -11.50 -18.73 19.81
N GLU A 339 -12.62 -18.98 20.47
CA GLU A 339 -13.92 -18.42 20.08
C GLU A 339 -13.96 -16.91 20.35
N ALA A 340 -13.45 -16.45 21.49
CA ALA A 340 -13.32 -15.02 21.77
C ALA A 340 -12.48 -14.32 20.70
N TYR A 341 -11.32 -14.90 20.39
CA TYR A 341 -10.42 -14.45 19.34
C TYR A 341 -11.13 -14.38 17.98
N ALA A 342 -11.87 -15.43 17.60
CA ALA A 342 -12.61 -15.45 16.35
C ALA A 342 -13.69 -14.36 16.32
N ARG A 343 -14.45 -14.14 17.40
CA ARG A 343 -15.47 -13.08 17.47
C ARG A 343 -14.87 -11.67 17.35
N ILE A 344 -13.73 -11.42 18.00
CA ILE A 344 -13.03 -10.12 17.94
C ILE A 344 -12.58 -9.82 16.51
N TYR A 345 -11.91 -10.77 15.85
CA TYR A 345 -11.25 -10.51 14.57
C TYR A 345 -12.12 -10.81 13.33
N SER A 346 -13.15 -11.68 13.43
CA SER A 346 -14.02 -11.99 12.28
C SER A 346 -14.88 -10.81 11.83
N ALA A 347 -15.24 -9.90 12.75
CA ALA A 347 -15.93 -8.65 12.42
C ALA A 347 -15.14 -7.77 11.43
N LEU A 348 -13.81 -7.94 11.37
CA LEU A 348 -12.94 -7.21 10.44
C LEU A 348 -13.08 -7.71 8.99
N LEU A 349 -13.61 -8.92 8.79
CA LEU A 349 -13.80 -9.60 7.51
C LEU A 349 -15.22 -9.44 6.95
N GLU A 350 -16.06 -8.62 7.57
CA GLU A 350 -17.34 -8.22 6.99
C GLU A 350 -17.14 -7.57 5.60
N PRO A 351 -18.05 -7.78 4.63
CA PRO A 351 -18.00 -7.07 3.35
C PRO A 351 -17.92 -5.55 3.53
N GLY A 352 -17.16 -4.90 2.65
CA GLY A 352 -16.82 -3.47 2.73
C GLY A 352 -15.33 -3.22 2.89
N ILE A 353 -14.99 -1.98 3.27
CA ILE A 353 -13.61 -1.58 3.57
C ILE A 353 -13.48 -1.39 5.08
N THR A 354 -12.50 -2.06 5.68
CA THR A 354 -12.11 -1.88 7.08
C THR A 354 -10.80 -1.08 7.11
N ILE A 355 -10.86 0.18 7.55
CA ILE A 355 -9.72 1.08 7.67
C ILE A 355 -9.23 1.06 9.12
N PHE A 356 -8.00 0.62 9.36
CA PHE A 356 -7.31 0.78 10.63
C PHE A 356 -6.57 2.11 10.60
N ALA A 357 -7.19 3.14 11.19
CA ALA A 357 -6.64 4.47 11.30
C ALA A 357 -5.66 4.53 12.48
N LEU A 358 -4.39 4.25 12.20
CA LEU A 358 -3.33 4.13 13.21
C LEU A 358 -2.50 5.40 13.35
N GLY A 359 -2.77 6.44 12.54
CA GLY A 359 -2.04 7.70 12.60
C GLY A 359 -2.20 8.39 13.95
N GLY A 360 -1.09 8.86 14.52
CA GLY A 360 -1.04 9.46 15.85
C GLY A 360 -0.65 8.51 16.98
N LEU A 361 -0.49 7.21 16.69
CA LEU A 361 0.13 6.23 17.60
C LEU A 361 1.65 6.19 17.42
N PRO A 362 2.42 5.78 18.46
CA PRO A 362 3.84 5.48 18.32
C PRO A 362 4.10 4.40 17.25
N SER A 363 5.20 4.51 16.51
CA SER A 363 5.50 3.61 15.38
C SER A 363 5.58 2.13 15.79
N GLU A 364 6.05 1.83 17.00
CA GLU A 364 6.10 0.44 17.49
C GLU A 364 4.69 -0.12 17.76
N ALA A 365 3.79 0.72 18.30
CA ALA A 365 2.39 0.35 18.50
C ALA A 365 1.68 0.13 17.16
N GLN A 366 1.92 0.99 16.17
CA GLN A 366 1.42 0.81 14.81
C GLN A 366 1.88 -0.53 14.22
N ALA A 367 3.20 -0.82 14.28
CA ALA A 367 3.78 -2.02 13.71
C ALA A 367 3.26 -3.31 14.38
N SER A 368 3.22 -3.36 15.71
CA SER A 368 2.68 -4.51 16.45
C SER A 368 1.18 -4.69 16.22
N THR A 369 0.41 -3.58 16.19
CA THR A 369 -1.04 -3.62 15.90
C THR A 369 -1.31 -4.18 14.51
N ALA A 370 -0.64 -3.64 13.48
CA ALA A 370 -0.76 -4.12 12.12
C ALA A 370 -0.35 -5.59 12.01
N SER A 371 0.76 -5.99 12.64
CA SER A 371 1.23 -7.37 12.66
C SER A 371 0.17 -8.33 13.20
N THR A 372 -0.41 -8.04 14.38
CA THR A 372 -1.41 -8.90 15.01
C THR A 372 -2.70 -8.97 14.21
N ILE A 373 -3.16 -7.85 13.66
CA ILE A 373 -4.33 -7.81 12.79
C ILE A 373 -4.08 -8.68 11.55
N LEU A 374 -2.94 -8.52 10.87
CA LEU A 374 -2.59 -9.28 9.66
C LEU A 374 -2.44 -10.79 9.94
N LYS A 375 -1.80 -11.16 11.05
CA LYS A 375 -1.69 -12.56 11.50
C LYS A 375 -3.07 -13.15 11.78
N SER A 376 -3.98 -12.35 12.34
CA SER A 376 -5.33 -12.78 12.66
C SER A 376 -6.21 -12.95 11.43
N ILE A 377 -6.14 -12.01 10.50
CA ILE A 377 -6.77 -12.13 9.17
C ILE A 377 -6.25 -13.38 8.46
N TRP A 378 -4.94 -13.58 8.43
CA TRP A 378 -4.32 -14.78 7.83
C TRP A 378 -4.88 -16.06 8.45
N ARG A 379 -4.90 -16.15 9.78
CA ARG A 379 -5.38 -17.33 10.51
C ARG A 379 -6.86 -17.61 10.22
N LEU A 380 -7.70 -16.58 10.25
CA LEU A 380 -9.14 -16.71 10.01
C LEU A 380 -9.49 -17.06 8.56
N ILE A 381 -8.85 -16.41 7.59
CA ILE A 381 -9.09 -16.70 6.17
C ILE A 381 -8.60 -18.12 5.84
N THR A 382 -7.42 -18.52 6.34
CA THR A 382 -6.91 -19.88 6.14
C THR A 382 -7.88 -20.92 6.71
N ALA A 383 -8.38 -20.71 7.94
CA ALA A 383 -9.38 -21.59 8.54
C ALA A 383 -10.69 -21.63 7.71
N SER A 384 -11.13 -20.48 7.20
CA SER A 384 -12.33 -20.39 6.37
C SER A 384 -12.18 -21.15 5.05
N VAL A 385 -11.01 -21.05 4.40
CA VAL A 385 -10.67 -21.84 3.20
C VAL A 385 -10.67 -23.34 3.50
N MET A 386 -10.07 -23.76 4.62
CA MET A 386 -10.09 -25.17 5.04
C MET A 386 -11.51 -25.69 5.33
N ALA A 387 -12.40 -24.82 5.80
CA ALA A 387 -13.82 -25.11 5.98
C ALA A 387 -14.65 -25.06 4.68
N GLY A 388 -14.01 -24.80 3.53
CA GLY A 388 -14.69 -24.72 2.22
C GLY A 388 -15.40 -23.39 1.95
N VAL A 389 -15.17 -22.36 2.77
CA VAL A 389 -15.80 -21.03 2.66
C VAL A 389 -14.72 -19.98 2.40
N PRO A 390 -14.20 -19.86 1.16
CA PRO A 390 -13.16 -18.88 0.86
C PRO A 390 -13.68 -17.45 1.04
N GLN A 391 -12.84 -16.59 1.61
CA GLN A 391 -13.14 -15.16 1.83
C GLN A 391 -12.07 -14.29 1.18
N PRO A 392 -12.14 -14.08 -0.16
CA PRO A 392 -11.16 -13.25 -0.86
C PRO A 392 -11.08 -11.87 -0.23
N THR A 393 -9.87 -11.48 0.17
CA THR A 393 -9.63 -10.24 0.93
C THR A 393 -8.41 -9.54 0.38
N LEU A 394 -8.55 -8.26 0.07
CA LEU A 394 -7.43 -7.40 -0.31
C LEU A 394 -6.92 -6.65 0.91
N VAL A 395 -5.62 -6.76 1.19
CA VAL A 395 -4.95 -5.99 2.24
C VAL A 395 -4.14 -4.87 1.58
N ILE A 396 -4.35 -3.63 1.99
CA ILE A 396 -3.55 -2.47 1.60
C ILE A 396 -2.75 -2.01 2.81
N VAL A 397 -1.44 -1.84 2.63
CA VAL A 397 -0.55 -1.32 3.67
C VAL A 397 0.04 -0.01 3.20
N GLU A 398 -0.42 1.08 3.81
CA GLU A 398 0.15 2.40 3.59
C GLU A 398 1.52 2.51 4.26
N GLU A 399 2.45 3.23 3.65
CA GLU A 399 3.81 3.44 4.15
C GLU A 399 4.49 2.14 4.60
N ALA A 400 4.38 1.13 3.75
CA ALA A 400 4.78 -0.24 4.05
C ALA A 400 6.24 -0.41 4.50
N HIS A 401 7.12 0.56 4.21
CA HIS A 401 8.51 0.53 4.71
C HIS A 401 8.60 0.65 6.24
N ASN A 402 7.57 1.18 6.91
CA ASN A 402 7.48 1.18 8.38
C ASN A 402 7.19 -0.22 8.94
N TYR A 403 6.49 -1.06 8.18
CA TYR A 403 6.02 -2.38 8.62
C TYR A 403 6.92 -3.52 8.12
N ALA A 404 7.52 -3.37 6.94
CA ALA A 404 8.45 -4.32 6.34
C ALA A 404 9.72 -3.61 5.85
N PRO A 405 10.57 -3.09 6.77
CA PRO A 405 11.77 -2.37 6.38
C PRO A 405 12.87 -3.29 5.80
N GLN A 406 13.69 -2.74 4.91
CA GLN A 406 14.92 -3.38 4.44
C GLN A 406 15.97 -3.38 5.56
N GLY A 407 16.58 -4.55 5.82
CA GLY A 407 17.71 -4.69 6.75
C GLY A 407 17.41 -4.43 8.24
N ARG A 408 16.18 -4.06 8.60
CA ARG A 408 15.74 -3.88 9.99
C ARG A 408 14.64 -4.89 10.34
N TRP A 409 14.55 -5.22 11.63
CA TRP A 409 13.46 -6.02 12.16
C TRP A 409 12.21 -5.18 12.36
N SER A 410 11.05 -5.78 12.11
CA SER A 410 9.73 -5.24 12.44
C SER A 410 8.77 -6.40 12.66
N PRO A 411 7.86 -6.36 13.66
CA PRO A 411 6.92 -7.45 13.93
C PRO A 411 6.06 -7.87 12.73
N ALA A 412 5.69 -6.89 11.89
CA ALA A 412 4.81 -7.10 10.74
C ALA A 412 5.52 -7.64 9.49
N LYS A 413 6.86 -7.61 9.45
CA LYS A 413 7.62 -7.93 8.24
C LYS A 413 7.37 -9.37 7.77
N ASP A 414 7.48 -10.33 8.70
CA ASP A 414 7.39 -11.75 8.37
C ASP A 414 5.99 -12.12 7.85
N ILE A 415 4.93 -11.56 8.44
CA ILE A 415 3.57 -11.84 7.99
C ILE A 415 3.29 -11.19 6.63
N LEU A 416 3.82 -9.99 6.36
CA LEU A 416 3.69 -9.35 5.04
C LEU A 416 4.41 -10.15 3.95
N GLU A 417 5.66 -10.57 4.20
CA GLU A 417 6.41 -11.42 3.27
C GLU A 417 5.78 -12.81 3.10
N ARG A 418 5.11 -13.35 4.14
CA ARG A 418 4.34 -14.58 4.04
C ARG A 418 3.10 -14.40 3.19
N VAL A 419 2.30 -13.35 3.43
CA VAL A 419 1.12 -13.04 2.61
C VAL A 419 1.52 -12.87 1.15
N ALA A 420 2.63 -12.20 0.86
CA ALA A 420 3.08 -11.99 -0.50
C ALA A 420 3.56 -13.29 -1.20
N ARG A 421 4.11 -14.26 -0.46
CA ARG A 421 4.56 -15.56 -1.00
C ARG A 421 3.43 -16.59 -1.11
N GLU A 422 2.51 -16.60 -0.15
CA GLU A 422 1.54 -17.70 0.03
C GLU A 422 0.08 -17.25 -0.07
N GLY A 423 -0.22 -15.95 0.09
CA GLY A 423 -1.58 -15.41 0.22
C GLY A 423 -2.47 -15.70 -0.98
N ARG A 424 -1.91 -15.74 -2.19
CA ARG A 424 -2.62 -16.15 -3.41
C ARG A 424 -3.39 -17.47 -3.25
N LYS A 425 -2.83 -18.45 -2.55
CA LYS A 425 -3.46 -19.78 -2.36
C LYS A 425 -4.71 -19.72 -1.50
N PHE A 426 -4.81 -18.71 -0.64
CA PHE A 426 -5.90 -18.53 0.33
C PHE A 426 -6.84 -17.39 -0.04
N GLY A 427 -6.63 -16.73 -1.19
CA GLY A 427 -7.44 -15.58 -1.62
C GLY A 427 -7.07 -14.27 -0.92
N ILE A 428 -5.86 -14.15 -0.37
CA ILE A 428 -5.38 -12.92 0.25
C ILE A 428 -4.50 -12.15 -0.74
N GLY A 429 -5.01 -11.01 -1.21
CA GLY A 429 -4.25 -10.06 -2.03
C GLY A 429 -3.53 -9.02 -1.18
N LEU A 430 -2.48 -8.42 -1.72
CA LEU A 430 -1.66 -7.42 -1.02
C LEU A 430 -1.36 -6.25 -1.95
N GLY A 431 -1.69 -5.03 -1.49
CA GLY A 431 -1.27 -3.78 -2.09
C GLY A 431 -0.30 -3.07 -1.16
N VAL A 432 0.93 -2.86 -1.62
CA VAL A 432 2.02 -2.26 -0.85
C VAL A 432 2.21 -0.83 -1.32
N VAL A 433 2.08 0.15 -0.42
CA VAL A 433 2.18 1.57 -0.77
C VAL A 433 3.37 2.18 -0.04
N SER A 434 4.26 2.87 -0.74
CA SER A 434 5.42 3.48 -0.09
C SER A 434 5.96 4.67 -0.88
N GLN A 435 6.41 5.70 -0.15
CA GLN A 435 7.27 6.76 -0.72
C GLN A 435 8.76 6.45 -0.73
N ARG A 436 9.18 5.42 0.00
CA ARG A 436 10.59 5.08 0.18
C ARG A 436 10.83 3.66 -0.29
N PRO A 437 10.88 3.41 -1.61
CA PRO A 437 11.04 2.06 -2.14
C PRO A 437 12.32 1.39 -1.61
N ARG A 438 13.42 2.12 -1.50
CA ARG A 438 14.70 1.60 -0.98
C ARG A 438 14.68 1.19 0.50
N GLU A 439 13.74 1.73 1.28
CA GLU A 439 13.59 1.37 2.69
C GLU A 439 12.63 0.20 2.88
N LEU A 440 11.90 -0.21 1.84
CA LEU A 440 10.98 -1.35 1.86
C LEU A 440 11.72 -2.67 1.66
N SER A 441 11.21 -3.78 2.20
CA SER A 441 11.78 -5.12 1.97
C SER A 441 11.80 -5.47 0.48
N GLN A 442 12.99 -5.82 -0.03
CA GLN A 442 13.16 -6.29 -1.41
C GLN A 442 12.40 -7.59 -1.65
N THR A 443 12.37 -8.48 -0.64
CA THR A 443 11.62 -9.74 -0.68
C THR A 443 10.13 -9.48 -0.85
N LEU A 444 9.58 -8.50 -0.14
CA LEU A 444 8.18 -8.11 -0.26
C LEU A 444 7.87 -7.49 -1.63
N LEU A 445 8.71 -6.55 -2.08
CA LEU A 445 8.51 -5.87 -3.37
C LEU A 445 8.64 -6.84 -4.56
N ALA A 446 9.52 -7.83 -4.48
CA ALA A 446 9.70 -8.85 -5.52
C ALA A 446 8.50 -9.78 -5.71
N GLN A 447 7.62 -9.88 -4.72
CA GLN A 447 6.37 -10.63 -4.85
C GLN A 447 5.23 -9.81 -5.45
N CYS A 448 5.41 -8.49 -5.62
CA CYS A 448 4.42 -7.65 -6.27
C CYS A 448 4.52 -7.80 -7.79
N GLY A 449 3.48 -8.36 -8.42
CA GLY A 449 3.46 -8.56 -9.87
C GLY A 449 3.11 -7.28 -10.65
N THR A 450 2.26 -6.43 -10.08
CA THR A 450 1.87 -5.16 -10.72
C THR A 450 2.55 -3.98 -10.04
N LEU A 451 3.21 -3.14 -10.83
CA LEU A 451 3.76 -1.85 -10.43
C LEU A 451 2.83 -0.72 -10.89
N ILE A 452 2.47 0.16 -9.96
CA ILE A 452 1.85 1.46 -10.22
C ILE A 452 2.83 2.51 -9.70
N ALA A 453 3.73 2.95 -10.56
CA ALA A 453 4.75 3.92 -10.23
C ALA A 453 4.32 5.32 -10.67
N LEU A 454 4.12 6.22 -9.70
CA LEU A 454 3.97 7.64 -10.00
C LEU A 454 5.36 8.29 -10.06
N ARG A 455 5.38 9.61 -10.30
CA ARG A 455 6.62 10.37 -10.46
C ARG A 455 7.66 10.02 -9.40
N THR A 456 8.83 9.58 -9.85
CA THR A 456 9.99 9.22 -9.02
C THR A 456 11.26 9.68 -9.72
N ALA A 457 11.91 10.72 -9.17
CA ALA A 457 13.05 11.38 -9.81
C ALA A 457 14.42 10.82 -9.37
N ASN A 458 14.48 10.10 -8.26
CA ASN A 458 15.73 9.61 -7.71
C ASN A 458 16.21 8.35 -8.46
N PRO A 459 17.40 8.38 -9.10
CA PRO A 459 17.91 7.24 -9.86
C PRO A 459 18.13 5.99 -9.01
N ARG A 460 18.45 6.13 -7.72
CA ARG A 460 18.61 4.99 -6.81
C ARG A 460 17.30 4.30 -6.50
N ASP A 461 16.20 5.07 -6.45
CA ASP A 461 14.86 4.51 -6.24
C ASP A 461 14.42 3.75 -7.50
N GLN A 462 14.72 4.29 -8.68
CA GLN A 462 14.50 3.62 -9.97
C GLN A 462 15.29 2.31 -10.10
N GLU A 463 16.58 2.31 -9.76
CA GLU A 463 17.43 1.11 -9.77
C GLU A 463 16.93 0.06 -8.77
N TYR A 464 16.44 0.50 -7.61
CA TYR A 464 15.85 -0.40 -6.63
C TYR A 464 14.57 -1.05 -7.15
N ILE A 465 13.69 -0.30 -7.83
CA ILE A 465 12.50 -0.86 -8.48
C ILE A 465 12.88 -1.89 -9.54
N LEU A 466 13.84 -1.56 -10.41
CA LEU A 466 14.30 -2.45 -11.49
C LEU A 466 14.94 -3.75 -10.99
N SER A 467 15.66 -3.69 -9.87
CA SER A 467 16.28 -4.87 -9.25
C SER A 467 15.32 -5.66 -8.36
N SER A 468 14.13 -5.13 -8.08
CA SER A 468 13.15 -5.79 -7.21
C SER A 468 12.01 -6.44 -7.97
N MET A 469 11.55 -5.89 -9.09
CA MET A 469 10.36 -6.38 -9.80
C MET A 469 10.72 -7.04 -11.13
N GLU A 470 10.23 -8.27 -11.37
CA GLU A 470 10.62 -9.08 -12.53
C GLU A 470 10.07 -8.58 -13.88
N ASP A 471 8.90 -7.92 -13.85
CA ASP A 471 8.07 -7.64 -15.03
C ASP A 471 8.12 -6.16 -15.46
N VAL A 472 9.23 -5.49 -15.17
CA VAL A 472 9.43 -4.05 -15.39
C VAL A 472 10.67 -3.80 -16.25
N MET A 473 10.52 -3.04 -17.35
CA MET A 473 11.64 -2.72 -18.23
C MET A 473 12.36 -1.43 -17.80
N ARG A 474 13.68 -1.38 -18.04
CA ARG A 474 14.56 -0.27 -17.67
C ARG A 474 14.08 1.06 -18.22
N GLU A 475 13.82 1.10 -19.53
CA GLU A 475 13.45 2.30 -20.25
C GLU A 475 12.12 2.88 -19.75
N THR A 476 11.21 2.01 -19.27
CA THR A 476 9.95 2.44 -18.70
C THR A 476 10.13 3.11 -17.33
N VAL A 477 11.07 2.61 -16.51
CA VAL A 477 11.35 3.17 -15.18
C VAL A 477 12.16 4.47 -15.26
N GLU A 478 13.07 4.60 -16.23
CA GLU A 478 13.82 5.84 -16.46
C GLU A 478 12.88 7.01 -16.81
N GLY A 479 11.76 6.71 -17.49
CA GLY A 479 10.67 7.64 -17.78
C GLY A 479 9.86 8.13 -16.56
N LEU A 480 10.03 7.55 -15.37
CA LEU A 480 9.27 7.98 -14.18
C LEU A 480 9.59 9.42 -13.74
N SER A 481 10.75 9.96 -14.14
CA SER A 481 11.18 11.30 -13.80
C SER A 481 10.40 12.40 -14.52
N SER A 482 9.89 12.11 -15.72
CA SER A 482 9.16 13.05 -16.58
C SER A 482 7.64 13.05 -16.37
N LEU A 483 7.11 12.10 -15.60
CA LEU A 483 5.68 12.02 -15.29
C LEU A 483 5.18 13.29 -14.57
N ALA A 484 4.01 13.78 -14.98
CA ALA A 484 3.32 14.85 -14.28
C ALA A 484 2.61 14.34 -13.02
N THR A 485 2.20 15.24 -12.13
CA THR A 485 1.41 14.88 -10.94
C THR A 485 0.10 14.20 -11.35
N GLY A 486 -0.23 13.09 -10.68
CA GLY A 486 -1.39 12.26 -11.01
C GLY A 486 -1.22 11.38 -12.26
N GLU A 487 -0.06 11.42 -12.91
CA GLU A 487 0.31 10.39 -13.90
C GLU A 487 1.02 9.22 -13.21
N ALA A 488 0.71 8.01 -13.66
CA ALA A 488 1.30 6.78 -13.18
C ALA A 488 1.71 5.90 -14.36
N LEU A 489 2.91 5.35 -14.30
CA LEU A 489 3.26 4.17 -15.06
C LEU A 489 2.60 2.96 -14.39
N VAL A 490 1.76 2.26 -15.13
CA VAL A 490 1.16 0.99 -14.71
C VAL A 490 1.76 -0.13 -15.55
N SER A 491 2.43 -1.09 -14.92
CA SER A 491 3.01 -2.26 -15.59
C SER A 491 2.78 -3.53 -14.76
N GLY A 492 2.56 -4.66 -15.44
CA GLY A 492 2.36 -5.95 -14.80
C GLY A 492 1.05 -6.62 -15.21
N PRO A 493 0.70 -7.75 -14.58
CA PRO A 493 -0.39 -8.62 -15.01
C PRO A 493 -1.80 -8.04 -14.81
N ALA A 494 -1.98 -7.05 -13.92
CA ALA A 494 -3.27 -6.39 -13.76
C ALA A 494 -3.56 -5.35 -14.85
N ALA A 495 -2.53 -4.86 -15.53
CA ALA A 495 -2.65 -3.95 -16.65
C ALA A 495 -2.89 -4.72 -17.96
N PRO A 496 -3.82 -4.28 -18.82
CA PRO A 496 -3.98 -4.86 -20.16
C PRO A 496 -2.69 -4.78 -20.99
N MET A 497 -2.02 -3.64 -20.93
CA MET A 497 -0.67 -3.40 -21.45
C MET A 497 0.03 -2.37 -20.54
N PRO A 498 1.37 -2.36 -20.46
CA PRO A 498 2.09 -1.30 -19.75
C PRO A 498 1.74 0.07 -20.34
N ALA A 499 1.36 1.03 -19.50
CA ALA A 499 0.85 2.33 -19.94
C ALA A 499 1.19 3.48 -18.98
N ILE A 500 1.27 4.71 -19.52
CA ILE A 500 1.24 5.93 -18.71
C ILE A 500 -0.21 6.40 -18.63
N VAL A 501 -0.73 6.46 -17.42
CA VAL A 501 -2.14 6.68 -17.12
C VAL A 501 -2.28 7.95 -16.32
N LYS A 502 -3.13 8.87 -16.76
CA LYS A 502 -3.62 9.96 -15.93
C LYS A 502 -4.69 9.39 -15.01
N VAL A 503 -4.33 9.18 -13.75
CA VAL A 503 -5.23 8.63 -12.73
C VAL A 503 -6.35 9.65 -12.49
N HIS A 504 -7.57 9.16 -12.33
CA HIS A 504 -8.70 10.01 -11.97
C HIS A 504 -8.44 10.76 -10.68
N GLU A 505 -8.87 12.01 -10.60
CA GLU A 505 -8.85 12.74 -9.34
C GLU A 505 -10.03 12.27 -8.49
N PHE A 506 -9.73 11.72 -7.31
CA PHE A 506 -10.72 11.14 -6.40
C PHE A 506 -11.80 12.14 -5.99
N GLN A 507 -11.40 13.37 -5.65
CA GLN A 507 -12.34 14.41 -5.23
C GLN A 507 -13.32 14.77 -6.35
N SER A 508 -12.82 14.98 -7.56
CA SER A 508 -13.64 15.31 -8.73
C SER A 508 -14.55 14.15 -9.15
N ARG A 509 -14.08 12.90 -9.05
CA ARG A 509 -14.85 11.72 -9.45
C ARG A 509 -15.91 11.30 -8.41
N PHE A 510 -15.60 11.36 -7.13
CA PHE A 510 -16.46 10.80 -6.07
C PHE A 510 -17.12 11.87 -5.18
N GLY A 511 -16.72 13.14 -5.30
CA GLY A 511 -17.31 14.27 -4.57
C GLY A 511 -16.84 14.40 -3.12
N VAL A 512 -15.77 13.69 -2.72
CA VAL A 512 -15.23 13.71 -1.36
C VAL A 512 -13.73 13.93 -1.40
N ALA A 513 -13.22 14.82 -0.56
CA ALA A 513 -11.78 15.05 -0.42
C ALA A 513 -11.15 14.01 0.52
N LEU A 514 -9.96 13.53 0.17
CA LEU A 514 -9.14 12.72 1.09
C LEU A 514 -8.54 13.57 2.20
N GLY A 515 -8.07 12.88 3.26
CA GLY A 515 -7.33 13.49 4.36
C GLY A 515 -5.91 13.88 3.97
N GLY A 516 -5.12 14.29 4.96
CA GLY A 516 -3.67 14.50 4.77
C GLY A 516 -3.24 15.72 3.94
N LYS A 517 -4.16 16.58 3.49
CA LYS A 517 -3.79 17.81 2.76
C LYS A 517 -2.88 18.69 3.62
N ASP A 518 -1.83 19.24 2.99
CA ASP A 518 -0.95 20.21 3.60
C ASP A 518 -1.73 21.44 4.08
N ILE A 519 -1.29 22.02 5.20
CA ILE A 519 -1.86 23.26 5.71
C ILE A 519 -1.57 24.36 4.69
N ALA A 520 -2.60 25.07 4.24
CA ALA A 520 -2.46 26.24 3.38
C ALA A 520 -1.91 27.41 4.20
N TRP A 521 -0.59 27.41 4.44
CA TRP A 521 0.11 28.36 5.30
C TRP A 521 -0.28 29.82 5.02
N GLY A 522 -0.33 30.22 3.75
CA GLY A 522 -0.71 31.58 3.36
C GLY A 522 -2.13 31.97 3.79
N GLU A 523 -3.09 31.05 3.68
CA GLU A 523 -4.46 31.30 4.14
C GLU A 523 -4.56 31.33 5.67
N GLU A 524 -3.94 30.36 6.34
CA GLU A 524 -3.99 30.26 7.80
C GLU A 524 -3.23 31.41 8.48
N TRP A 525 -2.09 31.85 7.94
CA TRP A 525 -1.36 33.02 8.43
C TRP A 525 -2.05 34.35 8.12
N SER A 526 -2.92 34.39 7.10
CA SER A 526 -3.70 35.58 6.77
C SER A 526 -4.93 35.77 7.66
N ARG A 527 -5.23 34.79 8.54
CA ARG A 527 -6.36 34.83 9.46
C ARG A 527 -5.84 34.98 10.89
N PRO A 528 -6.49 35.79 11.75
CA PRO A 528 -6.13 35.79 13.16
C PRO A 528 -6.39 34.40 13.75
N PRO A 529 -5.50 33.89 14.64
CA PRO A 529 -5.68 32.59 15.26
C PRO A 529 -7.00 32.57 16.04
N ARG A 530 -7.81 31.54 15.80
CA ARG A 530 -9.07 31.36 16.55
C ARG A 530 -8.74 30.84 17.95
N PRO A 531 -9.35 31.38 19.02
CA PRO A 531 -9.20 30.79 20.34
C PRO A 531 -9.87 29.42 20.34
N VAL A 532 -9.06 28.37 20.49
CA VAL A 532 -9.51 26.97 20.57
C VAL A 532 -9.00 26.39 21.87
N ASN A 533 -9.89 25.74 22.64
CA ASN A 533 -9.45 24.98 23.80
C ASN A 533 -8.69 23.73 23.32
N LEU A 534 -7.36 23.76 23.46
CA LEU A 534 -6.50 22.65 23.04
C LEU A 534 -6.44 21.52 24.07
N ALA A 535 -6.86 21.74 25.32
CA ALA A 535 -6.74 20.76 26.39
C ALA A 535 -7.37 19.40 26.04
N PRO A 536 -8.58 19.31 25.42
CA PRO A 536 -9.17 18.03 25.02
C PRO A 536 -8.37 17.25 23.98
N PHE A 537 -7.48 17.92 23.23
CA PHE A 537 -6.62 17.30 22.21
C PHE A 537 -5.22 16.95 22.75
N LEU A 538 -4.84 17.49 23.91
CA LEU A 538 -3.55 17.25 24.56
C LEU A 538 -3.63 16.17 25.64
N VAL A 539 -4.79 16.00 26.27
CA VAL A 539 -5.00 14.97 27.30
C VAL A 539 -5.31 13.63 26.62
N GLY A 540 -4.47 12.62 26.86
CA GLY A 540 -4.55 11.29 26.27
C GLY A 540 -5.66 10.39 26.83
N GLU A 541 -6.27 10.78 27.95
CA GLU A 541 -7.29 9.97 28.60
C GLU A 541 -8.70 10.21 28.04
N GLU A 542 -9.51 9.16 28.02
CA GLU A 542 -10.96 9.33 28.13
C GLU A 542 -11.20 10.07 29.45
N VAL A 543 -11.41 11.38 29.37
CA VAL A 543 -12.20 12.05 30.39
C VAL A 543 -13.54 11.32 30.35
N GLU A 544 -13.74 10.36 31.25
CA GLU A 544 -15.09 9.90 31.59
C GLU A 544 -15.89 11.19 31.73
N GLU A 545 -17.06 11.27 31.07
CA GLU A 545 -18.02 12.36 31.28
C GLU A 545 -18.50 12.32 32.73
N THR A 546 -17.62 12.65 33.66
CA THR A 546 -17.95 13.18 34.95
C THR A 546 -18.56 14.52 34.64
N LYS A 547 -19.88 14.59 34.79
CA LYS A 547 -20.69 15.82 34.78
C LYS A 547 -19.83 16.99 35.19
N THR A 548 -19.42 17.79 34.22
CA THR A 548 -18.55 18.93 34.43
C THR A 548 -19.36 19.92 35.25
N THR A 549 -19.14 19.93 36.56
CA THR A 549 -19.57 21.05 37.38
C THR A 549 -18.63 22.18 36.97
N GLU A 550 -19.19 23.23 36.38
CA GLU A 550 -18.48 24.47 36.06
C GLU A 550 -17.62 24.89 37.26
N GLN A 551 -16.31 24.73 37.13
CA GLN A 551 -15.35 25.52 37.89
C GLN A 551 -14.44 26.16 36.86
N THR A 552 -14.95 27.24 36.30
CA THR A 552 -14.20 28.22 35.52
C THR A 552 -13.05 28.78 36.37
N LEU A 553 -11.95 29.06 35.68
CA LEU A 553 -10.68 29.65 36.13
C LEU A 553 -10.78 30.99 36.90
N GLU A 554 -11.98 31.46 37.25
CA GLU A 554 -12.21 32.76 37.91
C GLU A 554 -11.86 32.75 39.41
N LYS A 555 -11.66 31.58 40.04
CA LYS A 555 -11.29 31.47 41.47
C LYS A 555 -9.79 31.47 41.79
N PHE A 556 -8.92 31.60 40.79
CA PHE A 556 -7.47 31.70 41.00
C PHE A 556 -6.94 33.15 40.93
N LEU A 557 -7.79 34.11 40.57
CA LEU A 557 -7.43 35.54 40.48
C LEU A 557 -8.37 36.46 41.28
N SER A 558 -8.95 35.93 42.36
CA SER A 558 -9.55 36.68 43.48
C SER A 558 -8.87 36.25 44.77
#